data_AF-A0A925VW43-F1
#
_entry.id   AF-A0A925VW43-F1
#
_cell.length_a   1.000
_cell.length_b   1.000
_cell.length_c   1.000
_cell.angle_alpha   90.00
_cell.angle_beta   90.00
_cell.angle_gamma   90.00
#
_symmetry.space_group_name_H-M   'P 1'
#
loop_
_entity.id
_entity.type
_entity.pdbx_description
1 polymer ?
#
loop_
_entity_poly.entity_id
_entity_poly.type
_entity_poly.pdbx_seq_one_letter_code
_entity_poly.pdbx_strand_id
1 'polypeptide(L)'
;MRRLIDALADDTDFFIEQVQLTAIVFDNSDDVTIWATTFFDQEPHFFHLGLQFQSLDLLLRLADTRAAALQEDVAEALATVTEWPCLLEYTTDAAPPVLLPNVALKLSCTYPADDPLADEEEGETFTIGLEADKDAEEDEEYEPGAPHNIFYLEGVFLRVEP
;
A
#
# COMPACT_ATOMS: atom_id res chain seq x y z
N MET A 1 -5.65 -15.69 -6.55
CA MET A 1 -4.62 -14.65 -6.75
C MET A 1 -3.48 -14.95 -5.79
N ARG A 2 -2.22 -14.87 -6.23
CA ARG A 2 -1.05 -15.10 -5.36
C ARG A 2 -0.62 -13.79 -4.71
N ARG A 3 0.01 -13.86 -3.54
CA ARG A 3 0.58 -12.67 -2.90
C ARG A 3 1.86 -12.30 -3.64
N LEU A 4 2.11 -11.01 -3.82
CA LEU A 4 3.33 -10.55 -4.49
C LEU A 4 4.58 -11.01 -3.75
N ILE A 5 4.53 -11.04 -2.41
CA ILE A 5 5.62 -11.51 -1.56
C ILE A 5 6.05 -12.97 -1.85
N ASP A 6 5.12 -13.84 -2.27
CA ASP A 6 5.41 -15.24 -2.58
C ASP A 6 6.21 -15.40 -3.89
N ALA A 7 6.21 -14.36 -4.74
CA ALA A 7 6.91 -14.33 -6.02
C ALA A 7 8.27 -13.63 -5.95
N LEU A 8 8.58 -12.95 -4.83
CA LEU A 8 9.85 -12.27 -4.63
C LEU A 8 10.90 -13.27 -4.14
N ALA A 9 12.03 -13.35 -4.83
CA ALA A 9 13.11 -14.27 -4.50
C ALA A 9 14.08 -13.71 -3.45
N ASP A 10 14.14 -12.38 -3.30
CA ASP A 10 15.07 -11.65 -2.42
C ASP A 10 14.39 -10.38 -1.85
N ASP A 11 14.85 -9.91 -0.68
CA ASP A 11 14.39 -8.68 0.01
C ASP A 11 14.90 -7.37 -0.64
N THR A 12 15.28 -7.42 -1.92
CA THR A 12 15.82 -6.26 -2.65
C THR A 12 14.73 -5.41 -3.28
N ASP A 13 14.97 -4.10 -3.37
CA ASP A 13 14.14 -3.17 -4.13
C ASP A 13 13.76 -3.69 -5.51
N PHE A 14 12.47 -3.62 -5.85
CA PHE A 14 11.97 -4.05 -7.14
C PHE A 14 10.98 -3.05 -7.72
N PHE A 15 10.77 -3.16 -9.03
CA PHE A 15 9.84 -2.32 -9.77
C PHE A 15 8.61 -3.14 -10.17
N ILE A 16 7.44 -2.55 -10.02
CA ILE A 16 6.20 -3.09 -10.57
C ILE A 16 5.57 -2.12 -11.56
N GLU A 17 4.92 -2.67 -12.57
CA GLU A 17 4.20 -1.94 -13.61
C GLU A 17 2.76 -2.45 -13.69
N GLN A 18 1.89 -1.73 -14.40
CA GLN A 18 0.49 -2.14 -14.62
C GLN A 18 -0.30 -2.28 -13.32
N VAL A 19 -0.05 -1.36 -12.39
CA VAL A 19 -0.69 -1.33 -11.08
C VAL A 19 -2.16 -0.97 -11.22
N GLN A 20 -3.02 -1.75 -10.55
CA GLN A 20 -4.46 -1.52 -10.49
C GLN A 20 -4.88 -1.43 -9.02
N LEU A 21 -5.38 -0.26 -8.61
CA LEU A 21 -5.91 -0.03 -7.28
C LEU A 21 -7.29 -0.67 -7.18
N THR A 22 -7.48 -1.52 -6.18
CA THR A 22 -8.75 -2.21 -5.92
C THR A 22 -9.45 -1.69 -4.68
N ALA A 23 -8.70 -1.14 -3.72
CA ALA A 23 -9.29 -0.43 -2.59
C ALA A 23 -8.31 0.59 -1.98
N ILE A 24 -8.86 1.55 -1.25
CA ILE A 24 -8.11 2.49 -0.40
C ILE A 24 -8.69 2.39 1.00
N VAL A 25 -7.82 2.09 1.97
CA VAL A 25 -8.17 1.95 3.38
C VAL A 25 -7.53 3.09 4.15
N PHE A 26 -8.36 3.83 4.85
CA PHE A 26 -7.95 4.85 5.80
C PHE A 26 -8.23 4.35 7.21
N ASP A 27 -7.26 4.45 8.10
CA ASP A 27 -7.44 4.22 9.53
C ASP A 27 -7.39 5.55 10.30
N ASN A 28 -7.24 5.50 11.61
CA ASN A 28 -7.14 6.69 12.45
C ASN A 28 -5.73 7.29 12.50
N SER A 29 -4.80 6.81 11.68
CA SER A 29 -3.42 7.29 11.59
C SER A 29 -3.24 8.26 10.42
N ASP A 30 -2.01 8.78 10.27
CA ASP A 30 -1.64 9.66 9.14
C ASP A 30 -1.23 8.87 7.88
N ASP A 31 -1.26 7.54 7.93
CA ASP A 31 -0.91 6.64 6.84
C ASP A 31 -2.16 6.06 6.14
N VAL A 32 -1.97 5.62 4.90
CA VAL A 32 -3.00 5.02 4.06
C VAL A 32 -2.52 3.68 3.55
N THR A 33 -3.41 2.69 3.58
CA THR A 33 -3.16 1.38 2.98
C THR A 33 -3.97 1.25 1.69
N ILE A 34 -3.29 1.15 0.56
CA ILE A 34 -3.89 0.84 -0.72
C ILE A 34 -3.85 -0.66 -0.94
N TRP A 35 -4.96 -1.22 -1.41
CA TRP A 35 -5.00 -2.59 -1.91
C TRP A 35 -4.88 -2.54 -3.43
N ALA A 36 -3.93 -3.27 -3.97
CA ALA A 36 -3.62 -3.21 -5.39
C ALA A 36 -3.27 -4.57 -5.97
N THR A 37 -3.39 -4.65 -7.29
CA THR A 37 -2.97 -5.79 -8.09
C THR A 37 -1.98 -5.35 -9.14
N THR A 38 -1.08 -6.25 -9.50
CA THR A 38 -0.04 -6.00 -10.50
C THR A 38 0.24 -7.27 -11.29
N PHE A 39 0.88 -7.14 -12.44
CA PHE A 39 1.44 -8.26 -13.17
C PHE A 39 2.93 -8.39 -12.84
N PHE A 40 3.32 -9.53 -12.29
CA PHE A 40 4.71 -9.87 -12.00
C PHE A 40 4.98 -11.27 -12.55
N ASP A 41 6.07 -11.43 -13.31
CA ASP A 41 6.38 -12.65 -14.06
C ASP A 41 5.21 -13.21 -14.91
N GLN A 42 4.46 -12.30 -15.57
CA GLN A 42 3.26 -12.60 -16.37
C GLN A 42 2.07 -13.21 -15.59
N GLU A 43 2.14 -13.25 -14.27
CA GLU A 43 1.05 -13.69 -13.40
C GLU A 43 0.46 -12.50 -12.60
N PRO A 44 -0.87 -12.48 -12.39
CA PRO A 44 -1.50 -11.46 -11.57
C PRO A 44 -1.27 -11.72 -10.08
N HIS A 45 -0.71 -10.73 -9.41
CA HIS A 45 -0.39 -10.74 -7.99
C HIS A 45 -1.16 -9.64 -7.27
N PHE A 46 -1.45 -9.87 -5.99
CA PHE A 46 -2.07 -8.92 -5.09
C PHE A 46 -1.08 -8.48 -4.01
N PHE A 47 -1.11 -7.19 -3.67
CA PHE A 47 -0.26 -6.59 -2.65
C PHE A 47 -0.96 -5.43 -1.95
N HIS A 48 -0.53 -5.14 -0.73
CA HIS A 48 -0.89 -3.93 -0.03
C HIS A 48 0.25 -2.93 -0.14
N LEU A 49 -0.08 -1.66 -0.31
CA LEU A 49 0.87 -0.57 -0.36
C LEU A 49 0.58 0.33 0.84
N GLY A 50 1.50 0.41 1.78
CA GLY A 50 1.50 1.40 2.86
C GLY A 50 2.17 2.68 2.37
N LEU A 51 1.49 3.81 2.51
CA LEU A 51 2.01 5.10 2.09
C LEU A 51 1.43 6.25 2.91
N GLN A 52 2.15 7.36 2.95
CA GLN A 52 1.66 8.60 3.54
C GLN A 52 0.56 9.23 2.68
N PHE A 53 -0.31 10.02 3.33
CA PHE A 53 -1.41 10.72 2.65
C PHE A 53 -0.97 11.61 1.47
N GLN A 54 0.23 12.21 1.55
CA GLN A 54 0.78 13.03 0.47
C GLN A 54 1.12 12.20 -0.78
N SER A 55 1.65 11.00 -0.58
CA SER A 55 1.95 10.04 -1.65
C SER A 55 0.67 9.50 -2.30
N LEU A 56 -0.43 9.41 -1.54
CA LEU A 56 -1.73 8.99 -2.08
C LEU A 56 -2.21 10.00 -3.12
N ASP A 57 -2.21 11.28 -2.77
CA ASP A 57 -2.62 12.34 -3.69
C ASP A 57 -1.77 12.35 -4.97
N LEU A 58 -0.47 12.05 -4.88
CA LEU A 58 0.37 11.86 -6.07
C LEU A 58 -0.11 10.68 -6.92
N LEU A 59 -0.40 9.52 -6.32
CA LEU A 59 -0.92 8.35 -7.06
C LEU A 59 -2.30 8.60 -7.67
N LEU A 60 -3.20 9.29 -6.96
CA LEU A 60 -4.55 9.60 -7.47
C LEU A 60 -4.49 10.47 -8.72
N ARG A 61 -3.56 11.44 -8.78
CA ARG A 61 -3.35 12.26 -9.98
C ARG A 61 -2.85 11.46 -11.18
N LEU A 62 -2.24 10.30 -10.94
CA LEU A 62 -1.74 9.42 -11.99
C LEU A 62 -2.78 8.42 -12.49
N ALA A 63 -4.00 8.41 -11.92
CA ALA A 63 -5.13 7.61 -12.39
C ALA A 63 -5.80 8.17 -13.67
N ASP A 64 -5.06 8.97 -14.44
CA ASP A 64 -5.47 9.53 -15.73
C ASP A 64 -6.87 10.18 -15.68
N THR A 65 -7.80 9.73 -16.51
CA THR A 65 -9.16 10.28 -16.60
C THR A 65 -9.99 10.12 -15.32
N ARG A 66 -9.61 9.21 -14.41
CA ARG A 66 -10.31 8.98 -13.14
C ARG A 66 -9.77 9.81 -11.99
N ALA A 67 -8.66 10.53 -12.17
CA ALA A 67 -8.00 11.27 -11.11
C ALA A 67 -8.95 12.22 -10.35
N ALA A 68 -9.73 13.04 -11.06
CA ALA A 68 -10.64 14.00 -10.44
C ALA A 68 -11.76 13.32 -9.63
N ALA A 69 -12.36 12.27 -10.19
CA ALA A 69 -13.42 11.53 -9.51
C ALA A 69 -12.90 10.82 -8.25
N LEU A 70 -11.70 10.23 -8.31
CA LEU A 70 -11.11 9.56 -7.14
C LEU A 70 -10.72 10.54 -6.04
N GLN A 71 -10.22 11.73 -6.40
CA GLN A 71 -9.95 12.78 -5.41
C GLN A 71 -11.23 13.25 -4.73
N GLU A 72 -12.33 13.34 -5.46
CA GLU A 72 -13.65 13.66 -4.91
C GLU A 72 -14.15 12.55 -3.99
N ASP A 73 -14.10 11.28 -4.42
CA ASP A 73 -14.48 10.11 -3.61
C ASP A 73 -13.71 10.08 -2.28
N VAL A 74 -12.39 10.29 -2.32
CA VAL A 74 -11.53 10.33 -1.13
C VAL A 74 -11.88 11.52 -0.24
N ALA A 75 -12.09 12.71 -0.80
CA ALA A 75 -12.46 13.88 -0.03
C ALA A 75 -13.83 13.71 0.64
N GLU A 76 -14.81 13.15 -0.07
CA GLU A 76 -16.15 12.87 0.47
C GLU A 76 -16.09 11.81 1.57
N ALA A 77 -15.33 10.72 1.37
CA ALA A 77 -15.15 9.68 2.37
C ALA A 77 -14.58 10.25 3.67
N LEU A 78 -13.51 11.03 3.59
CA LEU A 78 -12.86 11.63 4.77
C LEU A 78 -13.71 12.73 5.42
N ALA A 79 -14.56 13.42 4.67
CA ALA A 79 -15.46 14.43 5.23
C ALA A 79 -16.69 13.83 5.92
N THR A 80 -17.11 12.63 5.51
CA THR A 80 -18.33 11.97 5.99
C THR A 80 -18.07 10.80 6.94
N VAL A 81 -16.81 10.37 7.09
CA VAL A 81 -16.43 9.26 7.97
C VAL A 81 -16.87 9.51 9.41
N THR A 82 -17.68 8.60 9.93
CA THR A 82 -18.10 8.57 11.34
C THR A 82 -17.48 7.41 12.10
N GLU A 83 -17.12 6.33 11.39
CA GLU A 83 -16.56 5.10 11.95
C GLU A 83 -15.31 4.71 11.16
N TRP A 84 -14.26 4.33 11.87
CA TRP A 84 -12.97 3.92 11.32
C TRP A 84 -12.79 2.41 11.50
N PRO A 85 -12.10 1.71 10.57
CA PRO A 85 -11.47 2.21 9.35
C PRO A 85 -12.47 2.53 8.23
N CYS A 86 -12.13 3.50 7.38
CA CYS A 86 -12.90 3.86 6.19
C CYS A 86 -12.33 3.12 4.97
N LEU A 87 -13.20 2.47 4.20
CA LEU A 87 -12.83 1.66 3.05
C LEU A 87 -13.52 2.18 1.78
N LEU A 88 -12.72 2.44 0.75
CA LEU A 88 -13.17 2.74 -0.62
C LEU A 88 -12.83 1.57 -1.53
N GLU A 89 -13.84 0.87 -2.06
CA GLU A 89 -13.65 -0.31 -2.92
C GLU A 89 -13.92 -0.03 -4.39
N TYR A 90 -13.04 -0.56 -5.25
CA TYR A 90 -13.04 -0.42 -6.70
C TYR A 90 -12.93 -1.79 -7.38
N THR A 91 -13.82 -2.73 -7.04
CA THR A 91 -13.81 -4.12 -7.53
C THR A 91 -15.06 -4.52 -8.30
N THR A 92 -16.02 -3.61 -8.45
CA THR A 92 -17.35 -3.90 -9.02
C THR A 92 -17.49 -3.35 -10.43
N ASP A 93 -18.49 -3.80 -11.18
CA ASP A 93 -18.77 -3.23 -12.51
C ASP A 93 -19.13 -1.73 -12.45
N ALA A 94 -19.73 -1.28 -11.34
CA ALA A 94 -20.06 0.13 -11.11
C ALA A 94 -18.84 0.97 -10.72
N ALA A 95 -17.87 0.36 -10.04
CA ALA A 95 -16.61 0.97 -9.62
C ALA A 95 -15.46 0.01 -9.96
N PRO A 96 -15.01 -0.03 -11.24
CA PRO A 96 -13.98 -0.97 -11.67
C PRO A 96 -12.62 -0.60 -11.05
N PRO A 97 -11.62 -1.51 -11.11
CA PRO A 97 -10.26 -1.21 -10.64
C PRO A 97 -9.68 0.04 -11.30
N VAL A 98 -8.94 0.83 -10.51
CA VAL A 98 -8.30 2.06 -10.99
C VAL A 98 -6.95 1.70 -11.58
N LEU A 99 -6.78 1.92 -12.87
CA LEU A 99 -5.51 1.69 -13.56
C LEU A 99 -4.58 2.89 -13.37
N LEU A 100 -3.29 2.62 -13.15
CA LEU A 100 -2.22 3.62 -13.20
C LEU A 100 -1.40 3.41 -14.49
N PRO A 101 -1.85 3.96 -15.63
CA PRO A 101 -1.16 3.78 -16.91
C PRO A 101 0.20 4.48 -16.90
N ASN A 102 1.21 3.87 -17.52
CA ASN A 102 2.55 4.43 -17.69
C ASN A 102 3.28 4.77 -16.37
N VAL A 103 2.85 4.16 -15.27
CA VAL A 103 3.51 4.29 -13.96
C VAL A 103 4.26 3.01 -13.63
N ALA A 104 5.51 3.17 -13.19
CA ALA A 104 6.28 2.15 -12.52
C ALA A 104 6.49 2.57 -11.05
N LEU A 105 6.16 1.68 -10.11
CA LEU A 105 6.37 1.92 -8.68
C LEU A 105 7.63 1.16 -8.23
N LYS A 106 8.53 1.86 -7.56
CA LYS A 106 9.64 1.24 -6.81
C LYS A 106 9.13 0.91 -5.42
N LEU A 107 9.15 -0.37 -5.07
CA LEU A 107 8.63 -0.89 -3.82
C LEU A 107 9.75 -1.48 -2.95
N SER A 108 9.61 -1.33 -1.64
CA SER A 108 10.44 -1.97 -0.63
C SER A 108 9.61 -2.83 0.32
N CYS A 109 10.19 -3.93 0.80
CA CYS A 109 9.61 -4.80 1.82
C CYS A 109 9.85 -4.27 3.25
N THR A 110 10.85 -3.40 3.41
CA THR A 110 11.19 -2.76 4.68
C THR A 110 10.59 -1.37 4.73
N TYR A 111 9.98 -1.01 5.87
CA TYR A 111 9.56 0.37 6.15
C TYR A 111 10.71 1.32 5.80
N PRO A 112 10.47 2.43 5.08
CA PRO A 112 11.53 3.36 4.72
C PRO A 112 12.18 3.81 6.03
N ALA A 113 13.42 3.39 6.26
CA ALA A 113 14.24 3.96 7.31
C ALA A 113 14.32 5.46 7.00
N ASP A 114 13.93 6.31 7.95
CA ASP A 114 14.00 7.75 7.80
C ASP A 114 15.34 8.18 7.16
N ASP A 115 15.24 9.17 6.27
CA ASP A 115 16.26 9.92 5.52
C ASP A 115 17.69 9.94 6.15
N PRO A 116 18.78 10.10 5.36
CA PRO A 116 20.18 9.88 5.73
C PRO A 116 20.79 10.99 6.60
N LEU A 117 20.10 11.37 7.66
CA LEU A 117 20.69 11.90 8.90
C LEU A 117 21.00 10.77 9.90
N ALA A 118 20.97 9.52 9.44
CA ALA A 118 21.50 8.34 10.13
C ALA A 118 23.03 8.37 10.22
N ASP A 119 23.59 9.43 10.82
CA ASP A 119 24.94 9.38 11.39
C ASP A 119 24.81 9.07 12.89
N GLU A 120 25.29 7.87 13.23
CA GLU A 120 25.70 7.42 14.56
C GLU A 120 24.59 7.26 15.62
N GLU A 121 23.92 6.09 15.62
CA GLU A 121 23.85 5.27 16.85
C GLU A 121 23.46 3.81 16.52
N GLU A 122 24.38 2.89 16.80
CA GLU A 122 24.07 1.48 17.00
C GLU A 122 23.10 1.37 18.20
N GLY A 123 21.85 0.91 17.99
CA GLY A 123 20.97 0.67 19.12
C GLY A 123 19.54 0.27 18.76
N GLU A 124 19.25 -1.02 18.96
CA GLU A 124 17.92 -1.60 19.21
C GLU A 124 16.93 -1.68 18.04
N THR A 125 16.82 -2.90 17.52
CA THR A 125 15.65 -3.45 16.85
C THR A 125 14.39 -3.10 17.66
N PHE A 126 13.57 -2.18 17.17
CA PHE A 126 12.29 -1.83 17.77
C PHE A 126 11.30 -2.98 17.54
N THR A 127 11.38 -4.01 18.38
CA THR A 127 10.26 -4.96 18.54
C THR A 127 9.09 -4.17 19.10
N ILE A 128 8.01 -4.02 18.33
CA ILE A 128 6.74 -3.52 18.84
C ILE A 128 6.29 -4.45 19.97
N GLY A 129 6.63 -4.05 21.20
CA GLY A 129 6.14 -4.68 22.41
C GLY A 129 4.70 -4.26 22.61
N LEU A 130 3.78 -4.97 21.94
CA LEU A 130 2.39 -4.95 22.34
C LEU A 130 2.32 -5.71 23.67
N GLU A 131 2.34 -4.98 24.78
CA GLU A 131 2.08 -5.54 26.10
C GLU A 131 0.73 -6.26 26.03
N ALA A 132 0.79 -7.58 26.15
CA ALA A 132 -0.34 -8.48 26.07
C ALA A 132 -1.33 -8.17 27.19
N ASP A 133 -2.38 -7.42 26.87
CA ASP A 133 -3.61 -7.44 27.65
C ASP A 133 -4.27 -8.79 27.42
N LYS A 134 -4.16 -9.64 28.45
CA LYS A 134 -4.71 -10.98 28.48
C LYS A 134 -6.20 -10.87 28.81
N ASP A 135 -7.04 -10.88 27.80
CA ASP A 135 -8.38 -11.47 27.90
C ASP A 135 -8.81 -11.95 26.51
N ALA A 136 -8.53 -13.23 26.28
CA ALA A 136 -8.84 -13.95 25.06
C ALA A 136 -10.31 -14.33 25.02
N GLU A 137 -11.00 -14.06 23.90
CA GLU A 137 -11.87 -15.04 23.26
C GLU A 137 -11.76 -14.92 21.73
N GLU A 138 -11.27 -16.00 21.12
CA GLU A 138 -11.45 -16.44 19.73
C GLU A 138 -11.36 -15.37 18.63
N ASP A 139 -10.14 -14.99 18.25
CA ASP A 139 -9.85 -14.54 16.88
C ASP A 139 -8.51 -15.11 16.42
N GLU A 140 -8.45 -15.42 15.13
CA GLU A 140 -7.46 -16.21 14.41
C GLU A 140 -6.01 -16.00 14.85
N GLU A 141 -5.29 -17.11 14.97
CA GLU A 141 -3.87 -17.21 15.33
C GLU A 141 -3.02 -16.22 14.51
N TYR A 142 -2.74 -15.04 15.08
CA TYR A 142 -1.71 -14.13 14.59
C TYR A 142 -0.39 -14.89 14.65
N GLU A 143 0.08 -15.41 13.51
CA GLU A 143 1.41 -15.99 13.37
C GLU A 143 2.43 -14.85 13.17
N PRO A 144 3.22 -14.47 14.19
CA PRO A 144 4.28 -13.49 14.02
C PRO A 144 5.42 -14.18 13.25
N GLY A 145 5.41 -14.04 11.92
CA GLY A 145 6.44 -14.65 11.07
C GLY A 145 6.07 -14.82 9.60
N ALA A 146 4.81 -14.64 9.20
CA ALA A 146 4.49 -14.55 7.78
C ALA A 146 5.01 -13.19 7.24
N PRO A 147 5.79 -13.16 6.15
CA PRO A 147 6.26 -11.91 5.58
C PRO A 147 5.02 -11.08 5.18
N HIS A 148 4.92 -9.87 5.73
CA HIS A 148 3.77 -9.01 5.49
C HIS A 148 3.70 -8.72 3.99
N ASN A 149 2.56 -9.00 3.35
CA ASN A 149 2.32 -8.63 1.94
C ASN A 149 2.01 -7.12 1.81
N ILE A 150 2.69 -6.31 2.62
CA ILE A 150 2.63 -4.86 2.71
C ILE A 150 3.98 -4.34 2.24
N PHE A 151 3.95 -3.48 1.23
CA PHE A 151 5.11 -2.85 0.65
C PHE A 151 5.03 -1.34 0.86
N TYR A 152 6.17 -0.68 0.84
CA TYR A 152 6.25 0.78 0.96
C TYR A 152 6.65 1.39 -0.36
N LEU A 153 6.08 2.56 -0.65
CA LEU A 153 6.39 3.30 -1.86
C LEU A 153 7.69 4.08 -1.69
N GLU A 154 8.76 3.65 -2.36
CA GLU A 154 10.01 4.41 -2.39
C GLU A 154 10.05 5.48 -3.47
N GLY A 155 9.38 5.24 -4.59
CA GLY A 155 9.41 6.16 -5.71
C GLY A 155 8.40 5.83 -6.81
N VAL A 156 7.97 6.89 -7.50
CA VAL A 156 7.05 6.80 -8.63
C VAL A 156 7.77 7.28 -9.89
N PHE A 157 7.82 6.41 -10.89
CA PHE A 157 8.51 6.65 -12.14
C PHE A 157 7.51 6.66 -13.28
N LEU A 158 7.59 7.70 -14.11
CA LEU A 158 6.78 7.80 -15.32
C LEU A 158 7.56 7.20 -16.48
N ARG A 159 6.89 6.33 -17.23
CA ARG A 159 7.43 5.78 -18.46
C ARG A 159 7.41 6.87 -19.53
N VAL A 160 8.60 7.30 -19.95
CA VAL A 160 8.76 8.15 -21.12
C VAL A 160 8.66 7.23 -22.33
N GLU A 161 7.57 7.33 -23.10
CA GLU A 161 7.51 6.64 -24.39
C GLU A 161 8.64 7.13 -25.31
N PRO A 162 9.32 6.25 -26.07
CA PRO A 162 10.27 6.66 -27.10
C PRO A 162 9.59 7.32 -28.31
#